data_AF-A0A0K2RJM0-F1
#
_entry.id   AF-A0A0K2RJM0-F1
#
_cell.length_a   1.000
_cell.length_b   1.000
_cell.length_c   1.000
_cell.angle_alpha   90.00
_cell.angle_beta   90.00
_cell.angle_gamma   90.00
#
_symmetry.space_group_name_H-M   'P 1'
#
loop_
_entity.id
_entity.type
_entity.pdbx_description
1 polymer ?
#
loop_
_entity_poly.entity_id
_entity_poly.type
_entity_poly.pdbx_seq_one_letter_code
_entity_poly.pdbx_strand_id
1 'polypeptide(L)'
;MEGADAITSRLLDPVLEDLGIKAGEEVLLFVNGMGGTPLSELYIVYRRAAQILAERGAKVERSLVGNYVTSLEMQGCSISVLRLDDELTALWDAPVHTPALRWGM
;
A
#
# COMPACT_ATOMS: atom_id res chain seq x y z
N MET A 1 11.03 9.34 19.41
CA MET A 1 10.19 8.47 18.55
C MET A 1 9.85 9.29 17.32
N GLU A 2 10.07 8.77 16.11
CA GLU A 2 9.74 9.47 14.87
C GLU A 2 8.22 9.56 14.67
N GLY A 3 7.74 10.58 13.97
CA GLY A 3 6.34 10.69 13.58
C GLY A 3 5.97 9.70 12.47
N ALA A 4 4.69 9.35 12.34
CA ALA A 4 4.20 8.40 11.35
C ALA A 4 4.59 8.77 9.91
N ASP A 5 4.61 10.07 9.58
CA ASP A 5 4.99 10.54 8.24
C ASP A 5 6.48 10.28 7.94
N ALA A 6 7.36 10.52 8.92
CA ALA A 6 8.79 10.25 8.79
C ALA A 6 9.07 8.75 8.66
N ILE A 7 8.36 7.92 9.45
CA ILE A 7 8.45 6.45 9.34
C ILE A 7 7.97 6.00 7.95
N THR A 8 6.88 6.56 7.44
CA THR A 8 6.32 6.22 6.13
C THR A 8 7.32 6.54 5.02
N SER A 9 7.93 7.73 5.02
CA SER A 9 9.00 8.09 4.08
C SER A 9 10.17 7.10 4.17
N ARG A 10 10.67 6.81 5.38
CA ARG A 10 11.79 5.89 5.57
C ARG A 10 11.51 4.46 5.06
N LEU A 11 10.26 4.00 5.14
CA LEU A 11 9.86 2.69 4.60
C LEU A 11 9.69 2.71 3.08
N LEU A 12 9.12 3.78 2.54
CA LEU A 12 8.69 3.85 1.15
C LEU A 12 9.80 4.32 0.21
N ASP A 13 10.67 5.23 0.63
CA ASP A 13 11.70 5.82 -0.23
C ASP A 13 12.63 4.78 -0.86
N PRO A 14 13.18 3.79 -0.11
CA PRO A 14 14.02 2.75 -0.69
C PRO A 14 13.28 1.88 -1.71
N VAL A 15 11.99 1.60 -1.47
CA VAL A 15 11.14 0.82 -2.39
C VAL A 15 10.95 1.58 -3.71
N LEU A 16 10.70 2.90 -3.64
CA LEU A 16 10.49 3.72 -4.83
C LEU A 16 11.79 4.00 -5.60
N GLU A 17 12.92 4.08 -4.91
CA GLU A 17 14.25 4.18 -5.51
C GLU A 17 14.61 2.91 -6.29
N ASP A 18 14.41 1.73 -5.69
CA ASP A 18 14.65 0.44 -6.33
C ASP A 18 13.68 0.20 -7.50
N LEU A 19 12.39 0.47 -7.28
CA LEU A 19 11.38 0.33 -8.32
C LEU A 19 11.67 1.26 -9.50
N GLY A 20 12.12 2.49 -9.24
CA GLY A 20 12.37 3.50 -10.26
C GLY A 20 11.09 4.05 -10.88
N ILE A 21 10.11 4.39 -10.03
CA ILE A 21 8.78 4.85 -10.46
C ILE A 21 8.85 6.12 -11.32
N LYS A 22 8.02 6.20 -12.36
CA LYS A 22 7.99 7.35 -13.27
C LYS A 22 6.66 8.08 -13.21
N ALA A 23 6.69 9.36 -13.55
CA ALA A 23 5.48 10.16 -13.69
C ALA A 23 4.55 9.55 -14.75
N GLY A 24 3.26 9.45 -14.42
CA GLY A 24 2.24 8.83 -15.27
C GLY A 24 2.05 7.33 -15.05
N GLU A 25 2.88 6.67 -14.24
CA GLU A 25 2.67 5.26 -13.89
C GLU A 25 1.52 5.09 -12.89
N GLU A 26 0.73 4.04 -13.08
CA GLU A 26 -0.32 3.62 -12.15
C GLU A 26 0.20 2.51 -11.25
N VAL A 27 -0.20 2.53 -9.98
CA VAL A 27 0.25 1.56 -8.99
C VAL A 27 -0.87 1.06 -8.10
N LEU A 28 -0.67 -0.16 -7.58
CA LEU A 28 -1.36 -0.66 -6.42
C LEU A 28 -0.55 -0.35 -5.16
N LEU A 29 -1.15 0.36 -4.21
CA LEU A 29 -0.56 0.65 -2.91
C LEU A 29 -1.18 -0.25 -1.83
N PHE A 30 -0.36 -1.09 -1.22
CA PHE A 30 -0.77 -2.00 -0.16
C PHE A 30 -0.11 -1.61 1.17
N VAL A 31 -0.93 -1.18 2.14
CA VAL A 31 -0.50 -0.88 3.51
C VAL A 31 -1.00 -1.98 4.43
N ASN A 32 -0.07 -2.81 4.89
CA ASN A 32 -0.35 -3.99 5.69
C ASN A 32 0.04 -3.78 7.15
N GLY A 33 -0.88 -4.03 8.08
CA GLY A 33 -0.57 -4.09 9.50
C GLY A 33 0.03 -5.43 9.91
N MET A 34 0.95 -5.40 10.87
CA MET A 34 1.64 -6.60 11.38
C MET A 34 0.87 -7.31 12.51
N GLY A 35 -0.34 -6.84 12.83
CA GLY A 35 -1.26 -7.45 13.80
C GLY A 35 -1.72 -6.48 14.87
N GLY A 36 -0.78 -5.87 15.60
CA GLY A 36 -1.06 -5.00 16.76
C GLY A 36 -1.33 -3.53 16.44
N THR A 37 -1.26 -3.11 15.16
CA THR A 37 -1.47 -1.71 14.76
C THR A 37 -2.94 -1.42 14.44
N PRO A 38 -3.56 -0.39 15.06
CA PRO A 38 -4.93 0.01 14.76
C PRO A 38 -5.15 0.38 13.29
N LEU A 39 -6.32 0.03 12.74
CA LEU A 39 -6.67 0.35 11.36
C LEU A 39 -6.61 1.86 11.07
N SER A 40 -6.99 2.70 12.05
CA SER A 40 -6.89 4.17 11.94
C SER A 40 -5.45 4.65 11.75
N GLU A 41 -4.48 4.00 12.37
CA GLU A 41 -3.04 4.31 12.20
C GLU A 41 -2.53 3.85 10.84
N LEU A 42 -3.01 2.71 10.32
CA LEU A 42 -2.68 2.28 8.96
C LEU A 42 -3.17 3.29 7.90
N TYR A 43 -4.32 3.94 8.12
CA TYR A 43 -4.78 5.01 7.23
C TYR A 43 -3.95 6.30 7.33
N ILE A 44 -3.29 6.57 8.46
CA ILE A 44 -2.30 7.66 8.57
C ILE A 44 -1.09 7.36 7.69
N VAL A 45 -0.60 6.11 7.72
CA VAL A 45 0.49 5.64 6.85
C VAL A 45 0.07 5.71 5.38
N TYR A 46 -1.12 5.21 5.03
CA TYR A 46 -1.67 5.28 3.67
C TYR A 46 -1.74 6.71 3.15
N ARG A 47 -2.24 7.66 3.95
CA ARG A 47 -2.30 9.08 3.57
C ARG A 47 -0.94 9.59 3.14
N ARG A 48 0.10 9.36 3.95
CA ARG A 48 1.45 9.85 3.62
C ARG A 48 2.05 9.11 2.43
N ALA A 49 1.86 7.80 2.33
CA ALA A 49 2.35 7.01 1.19
C ALA A 49 1.73 7.47 -0.14
N ALA A 50 0.42 7.72 -0.16
CA ALA A 50 -0.28 8.23 -1.33
C ALA A 50 0.20 9.64 -1.72
N GLN A 51 0.49 10.52 -0.74
CA GLN A 51 1.08 11.84 -1.01
C GLN A 51 2.47 11.72 -1.66
N ILE A 52 3.34 10.86 -1.12
CA ILE A 52 4.69 10.63 -1.68
C ILE A 52 4.63 10.11 -3.12
N LEU A 53 3.72 9.17 -3.41
CA LEU A 53 3.51 8.66 -4.76
C LEU A 53 3.03 9.75 -5.72
N ALA A 54 2.07 10.58 -5.28
CA ALA A 54 1.56 11.70 -6.06
C ALA A 54 2.64 12.77 -6.31
N GLU A 55 3.47 13.09 -5.30
CA GLU A 55 4.63 14.00 -5.42
C GLU A 55 5.63 13.50 -6.49
N ARG A 56 5.75 12.18 -6.67
CA ARG A 56 6.58 11.54 -7.72
C ARG A 56 5.84 11.35 -9.06
N GLY A 57 4.61 11.85 -9.17
CA GLY A 57 3.79 11.79 -10.39
C GLY A 57 3.15 10.44 -10.67
N ALA A 58 3.17 9.50 -9.73
CA ALA A 58 2.47 8.22 -9.84
C ALA A 58 1.03 8.32 -9.31
N LYS A 59 0.14 7.52 -9.88
CA LYS A 59 -1.27 7.46 -9.47
C LYS A 59 -1.55 6.15 -8.75
N VAL A 60 -2.09 6.23 -7.53
CA VAL A 60 -2.61 5.07 -6.82
C VAL A 60 -3.94 4.68 -7.44
N GLU A 61 -3.94 3.71 -8.34
CA GLU A 61 -5.13 3.25 -9.06
C GLU A 61 -5.91 2.23 -8.23
N ARG A 62 -5.21 1.37 -7.47
CA ARG A 62 -5.82 0.44 -6.52
C ARG A 62 -5.12 0.52 -5.19
N SER A 63 -5.84 0.18 -4.12
CA SER A 63 -5.24 0.11 -2.80
C SER A 63 -5.83 -0.99 -1.94
N LEU A 64 -5.01 -1.43 -0.98
CA LEU A 64 -5.40 -2.37 0.05
C LEU A 64 -4.85 -1.86 1.38
N VAL A 65 -5.70 -1.73 2.40
CA VAL A 65 -5.29 -1.26 3.73
C VAL A 65 -5.90 -2.17 4.79
N GLY A 66 -5.07 -2.74 5.66
CA GLY A 66 -5.54 -3.62 6.73
C GLY A 66 -4.54 -4.69 7.14
N ASN A 67 -5.01 -5.73 7.83
CA ASN A 67 -4.19 -6.85 8.30
C ASN A 67 -4.38 -8.06 7.38
N TYR A 68 -3.47 -8.26 6.43
CA TYR A 68 -3.54 -9.39 5.49
C TYR A 68 -2.36 -10.35 5.64
N VAL A 69 -1.18 -9.83 6.04
CA VAL A 69 0.04 -10.62 6.29
C VAL A 69 0.63 -10.22 7.63
N THR A 70 0.13 -10.81 8.73
CA THR A 70 0.48 -10.41 10.10
C THR A 70 1.68 -11.16 10.67
N SER A 71 2.28 -10.63 11.74
CA SER A 71 3.29 -11.29 12.58
C SER A 71 2.82 -11.30 14.04
N LEU A 72 1.87 -12.20 14.36
CA LEU A 72 1.21 -12.29 15.67
C LEU A 72 0.65 -10.92 16.12
N GLU A 73 0.98 -10.44 17.32
CA GLU A 73 0.57 -9.16 17.89
C GLU A 73 1.54 -7.99 17.60
N MET A 74 2.48 -8.14 16.65
CA MET A 74 3.50 -7.13 16.37
C MET A 74 2.87 -5.77 16.04
N GLN A 75 3.33 -4.73 16.73
CA GLN A 75 3.00 -3.34 16.45
C GLN A 75 3.91 -2.85 15.32
N GLY A 76 3.35 -2.70 14.12
CA GLY A 76 4.08 -2.27 12.95
C GLY A 76 3.23 -2.36 11.68
N CYS A 77 3.80 -1.88 10.59
CA CYS A 77 3.24 -2.01 9.26
C CYS A 77 4.32 -2.30 8.22
N SER A 78 3.89 -2.73 7.05
CA SER A 78 4.68 -2.84 5.84
C SER A 78 3.95 -2.12 4.71
N ILE A 79 4.71 -1.63 3.74
CA ILE A 79 4.19 -0.95 2.56
C ILE A 79 4.70 -1.71 1.34
N SER A 80 3.80 -2.04 0.42
CA SER A 80 4.13 -2.63 -0.87
C SER A 80 3.57 -1.77 -2.00
N VAL A 81 4.35 -1.63 -3.07
CA VAL A 81 3.97 -0.89 -4.27
C VAL A 81 4.16 -1.82 -5.46
N LEU A 82 3.11 -2.00 -6.25
CA LEU A 82 3.14 -2.78 -7.48
C LEU A 82 2.79 -1.86 -8.65
N ARG A 83 3.65 -1.81 -9.68
CA ARG A 83 3.28 -1.18 -10.95
C ARG A 83 2.13 -1.93 -11.59
N LEU A 84 1.15 -1.17 -12.08
CA LEU A 84 0.03 -1.71 -12.80
C LEU A 84 0.18 -1.39 -14.29
N ASP A 85 -0.17 -2.38 -15.09
CA ASP A 85 -0.58 -2.22 -16.48
C ASP A 85 -2.05 -2.64 -16.62
N ASP A 86 -2.58 -2.60 -17.84
CA ASP A 86 -3.98 -2.94 -18.11
C ASP A 86 -4.29 -4.40 -17.74
N GLU A 87 -3.35 -5.33 -17.93
CA GLU A 87 -3.52 -6.75 -17.63
C GLU A 87 -3.60 -6.97 -16.11
N LEU A 88 -2.63 -6.45 -15.35
CA LEU A 88 -2.61 -6.56 -13.89
C LEU A 88 -3.79 -5.85 -13.24
N THR A 89 -4.23 -4.72 -13.78
CA THR A 89 -5.41 -4.00 -13.30
C THR A 89 -6.67 -4.85 -13.50
N ALA A 90 -6.83 -5.44 -14.69
CA ALA A 90 -7.95 -6.34 -14.97
C ALA A 90 -7.93 -7.59 -14.08
N LEU A 91 -6.75 -8.16 -13.81
CA LEU A 91 -6.60 -9.31 -12.92
C LEU A 91 -6.94 -8.96 -11.46
N TRP A 92 -6.58 -7.76 -10.99
CA TRP A 92 -6.95 -7.29 -9.67
C TRP A 92 -8.47 -7.11 -9.52
N ASP A 93 -9.12 -6.54 -10.54
CA ASP A 93 -10.55 -6.25 -10.51
C ASP A 93 -11.44 -7.49 -10.75
N ALA A 94 -10.85 -8.60 -11.19
CA ALA A 94 -11.57 -9.85 -11.40
C ALA A 94 -12.29 -10.31 -10.10
N PRO A 95 -13.49 -10.91 -10.21
CA PRO A 95 -14.24 -11.35 -9.03
C PRO A 95 -13.44 -12.29 -8.13
N VAL A 96 -13.46 -12.02 -6.82
CA VAL A 96 -12.82 -12.86 -5.80
C VAL A 96 -13.79 -13.13 -4.67
N HIS A 97 -13.79 -14.37 -4.18
CA HIS A 97 -14.61 -14.78 -3.04
C HIS A 97 -13.80 -15.67 -2.10
N THR A 98 -13.13 -15.02 -1.14
CA THR A 98 -12.35 -15.67 -0.09
C THR A 98 -12.73 -15.07 1.28
N PRO A 99 -12.32 -15.69 2.41
CA PRO A 99 -12.60 -15.13 3.73
C PRO A 99 -12.05 -13.71 3.96
N ALA A 100 -10.95 -13.34 3.30
CA ALA A 100 -10.25 -12.07 3.51
C ALA A 100 -10.39 -11.05 2.36
N LEU A 101 -10.66 -11.51 1.13
CA LEU A 101 -10.86 -10.66 -0.05
C LEU A 101 -12.17 -11.05 -0.76
N ARG A 102 -13.03 -10.05 -0.99
CA ARG A 102 -14.35 -10.27 -1.60
C ARG A 102 -14.84 -9.03 -2.38
N TRP A 103 -14.98 -9.17 -3.70
CA TRP A 103 -15.57 -8.14 -4.58
C TRP A 103 -16.05 -8.75 -5.91
N GLY A 104 -16.77 -7.96 -6.71
CA GLY A 104 -17.23 -8.36 -8.04
C GLY A 104 -18.37 -9.39 -8.04
N MET A 105 -19.22 -9.36 -7.02
CA MET A 105 -20.41 -10.23 -6.92
C MET A 105 -21.61 -9.69 -7.69
#